data_AF-A0A7S0QMM8-F1
#
_entry.id   AF-A0A7S0QMM8-F1
#
_cell.length_a   1.000
_cell.length_b   1.000
_cell.length_c   1.000
_cell.angle_alpha   90.00
_cell.angle_beta   90.00
_cell.angle_gamma   90.00
#
_symmetry.space_group_name_H-M   'P 1'
#
loop_
_entity.id
_entity.type
_entity.pdbx_description
1 polymer ?
#
loop_
_entity_poly.entity_id
_entity_poly.type
_entity_poly.pdbx_seq_one_letter_code
_entity_poly.pdbx_strand_id
1 'polypeptide(L)'
;RGAPEANGSRLFPAQMEAECGSFSYADCRFHINRRKENSSRVVCWREFTDLSYTLEASFGGADAAHQPAGRHFGIRRYEAIGADLCRAVSRFFLRDAAARAVLHEAILARVALVPLPEGADSDDEAGED
;
A
#
# COMPACT_ATOMS: atom_id res chain seq x y z
N ARG A 1 10.96 23.27 -4.72
CA ARG A 1 10.55 22.59 -5.98
C ARG A 1 9.47 21.59 -5.59
N GLY A 2 8.22 21.87 -5.94
CA GLY A 2 7.10 20.98 -5.66
C GLY A 2 7.26 19.71 -6.50
N ALA A 3 7.15 18.55 -5.86
CA ALA A 3 7.05 17.29 -6.58
C ALA A 3 5.85 17.38 -7.55
N PRO A 4 5.94 16.81 -8.76
CA PRO A 4 4.81 16.77 -9.67
C PRO A 4 3.66 16.09 -8.92
N GLU A 5 2.47 16.70 -8.90
CA GLU A 5 1.26 16.04 -8.43
C GLU A 5 0.97 14.90 -9.41
N ALA A 6 1.62 13.76 -9.19
CA ALA A 6 1.33 12.54 -9.89
C ALA A 6 -0.07 12.11 -9.48
N ASN A 7 -1.06 12.49 -10.30
CA ASN A 7 -2.46 12.10 -10.20
C ASN A 7 -2.64 10.58 -10.00
N GLY A 8 -1.63 9.76 -10.35
CA GLY A 8 -1.59 8.31 -10.12
C GLY A 8 -1.67 7.88 -8.66
N SER A 9 -1.06 8.62 -7.72
CA SER A 9 -1.05 8.24 -6.30
C SER A 9 -2.45 8.24 -5.65
N ARG A 10 -3.43 8.90 -6.27
CA ARG A 10 -4.81 8.99 -5.81
C ARG A 10 -5.72 7.90 -6.38
N LEU A 11 -5.32 7.27 -7.48
CA LEU A 11 -6.18 6.32 -8.19
C LEU A 11 -6.38 5.02 -7.42
N PHE A 12 -5.33 4.48 -6.80
CA PHE A 12 -5.44 3.23 -6.05
C PHE A 12 -6.34 3.37 -4.81
N PRO A 13 -6.20 4.41 -3.96
CA PRO A 13 -7.15 4.63 -2.86
C PRO A 13 -8.60 4.82 -3.33
N ALA A 14 -8.84 5.44 -4.48
CA ALA A 14 -10.19 5.54 -5.05
C ALA A 14 -10.74 4.16 -5.47
N GLN A 15 -9.90 3.31 -6.07
CA GLN A 15 -10.25 1.92 -6.35
C GLN A 15 -10.50 1.12 -5.06
N MET A 16 -9.79 1.41 -3.98
CA MET A 16 -9.99 0.76 -2.68
C MET A 16 -11.34 1.11 -2.05
N GLU A 17 -11.78 2.36 -2.13
CA GLU A 17 -13.13 2.76 -1.68
C GLU A 17 -14.23 2.04 -2.46
N ALA A 18 -14.04 1.83 -3.76
CA ALA A 18 -14.98 1.09 -4.60
C ALA A 18 -15.11 -0.40 -4.20
N GLU A 19 -14.06 -1.01 -3.68
CA GLU A 19 -14.07 -2.43 -3.27
C GLU A 19 -14.36 -2.64 -1.77
N CYS A 20 -14.00 -1.68 -0.91
CA CYS A 20 -14.08 -1.82 0.54
C CYS A 20 -14.97 -0.76 1.18
N GLY A 21 -16.19 -1.16 1.56
CA GLY A 21 -17.13 -0.26 2.26
C GLY A 21 -16.70 0.15 3.67
N SER A 22 -15.54 -0.30 4.17
CA SER A 22 -14.95 0.18 5.44
C SER A 22 -13.84 1.22 5.23
N PHE A 23 -13.45 1.44 3.98
CA PHE A 23 -12.40 2.37 3.61
C PHE A 23 -13.03 3.69 3.17
N SER A 24 -12.37 4.80 3.51
CA SER A 24 -12.82 6.14 3.17
C SER A 24 -11.72 6.84 2.38
N TYR A 25 -11.99 7.13 1.11
CA TYR A 25 -11.06 7.90 0.29
C TYR A 25 -10.98 9.35 0.76
N ALA A 26 -12.09 9.91 1.25
CA ALA A 26 -12.14 11.27 1.78
C ALA A 26 -11.21 11.49 2.99
N ASP A 27 -10.98 10.45 3.79
CA ASP A 27 -10.10 10.50 4.96
C ASP A 27 -8.61 10.29 4.60
N CYS A 28 -8.30 9.94 3.35
CA CYS A 28 -6.92 9.76 2.91
C CYS A 28 -6.11 11.05 3.00
N ARG A 29 -4.87 10.93 3.49
CA ARG A 29 -3.91 12.04 3.61
C ARG A 29 -2.75 11.85 2.65
N PHE A 30 -2.75 12.62 1.57
CA PHE A 30 -1.71 12.58 0.53
C PHE A 30 -0.52 13.50 0.84
N HIS A 31 -0.70 14.48 1.73
CA HIS A 31 0.37 15.40 2.11
C HIS A 31 1.38 14.72 3.04
N ILE A 32 2.67 14.87 2.74
CA ILE A 32 3.77 14.37 3.58
C ILE A 32 4.06 15.41 4.66
N ASN A 33 3.90 15.03 5.92
CA ASN A 33 4.35 15.85 7.03
C ASN A 33 5.89 15.78 7.14
N ARG A 34 6.56 16.91 7.33
CA ARG A 34 8.03 16.99 7.47
C ARG A 34 8.61 15.98 8.47
N ARG A 35 7.88 15.70 9.55
CA ARG A 35 8.32 14.73 10.59
C ARG A 35 8.32 13.26 10.10
N LYS A 36 7.60 12.97 9.01
CA LYS A 36 7.47 11.63 8.43
C LYS A 36 8.23 11.48 7.11
N GLU A 37 9.08 12.44 6.73
CA GLU A 37 9.87 12.37 5.50
C GLU A 37 10.82 11.16 5.47
N ASN A 38 11.30 10.73 6.64
CA ASN A 38 12.17 9.55 6.78
C ASN A 38 11.39 8.26 7.04
N SER A 39 10.06 8.26 6.90
CA SER A 39 9.27 7.03 7.06
C SER A 39 9.48 6.10 5.86
N SER A 40 9.37 4.79 6.10
CA SER A 40 9.53 3.76 5.07
C SER A 40 8.66 4.03 3.84
N ARG A 41 7.39 4.43 4.03
CA ARG A 41 6.50 4.82 2.92
C ARG A 41 7.09 5.93 2.05
N VAL A 42 7.67 6.97 2.65
CA VAL A 42 8.22 8.11 1.89
C VAL A 42 9.51 7.73 1.18
N VAL A 43 10.36 6.91 1.80
CA VAL A 43 11.55 6.36 1.13
C VAL A 43 11.13 5.48 -0.04
N CYS A 44 10.19 4.55 0.16
CA CYS A 44 9.69 3.70 -0.92
C CYS A 44 9.02 4.51 -2.04
N TRP A 45 8.32 5.58 -1.69
CA TRP A 45 7.74 6.51 -2.65
C TRP A 45 8.80 7.16 -3.55
N ARG A 46 9.87 7.69 -2.95
CA ARG A 46 10.94 8.39 -3.66
C ARG A 46 11.80 7.44 -4.49
N GLU A 47 12.16 6.31 -3.91
CA GLU A 47 13.18 5.42 -4.49
C GLU A 47 12.58 4.35 -5.41
N PHE A 48 11.34 3.89 -5.16
CA PHE A 48 10.81 2.69 -5.82
C PHE A 48 9.53 2.91 -6.62
N THR A 49 8.49 3.48 -6.03
CA THR A 49 7.16 3.52 -6.66
C THR A 49 6.28 4.66 -6.17
N ASP A 50 5.56 5.30 -7.10
CA ASP A 50 4.56 6.32 -6.77
C ASP A 50 3.32 5.75 -6.03
N LEU A 51 3.22 4.42 -5.94
CA LEU A 51 2.12 3.68 -5.32
C LEU A 51 2.50 3.15 -3.93
N SER A 52 3.07 4.01 -3.08
CA SER A 52 3.45 3.67 -1.71
C SER A 52 2.47 4.25 -0.68
N TYR A 53 1.83 3.36 0.09
CA TYR A 53 0.75 3.70 1.02
C TYR A 53 0.96 3.10 2.39
N THR A 54 0.35 3.71 3.40
CA THR A 54 0.16 3.12 4.73
C THR A 54 -1.34 2.98 4.92
N LEU A 55 -1.81 1.77 5.20
CA LEU A 55 -3.20 1.50 5.51
C LEU A 55 -3.36 1.49 7.04
N GLU A 56 -4.10 2.45 7.57
CA GLU A 56 -4.41 2.52 9.00
C GLU A 56 -5.77 1.82 9.25
N ALA A 57 -5.80 0.89 10.20
CA ALA A 57 -7.01 0.15 10.54
C ALA A 57 -7.47 0.53 11.95
N SER A 58 -8.73 0.92 12.09
CA SER A 58 -9.32 1.35 13.36
C SER A 58 -9.76 0.16 14.21
N PHE A 59 -9.44 0.18 15.50
CA PHE A 59 -10.00 -0.77 16.47
C PHE A 59 -11.49 -0.50 16.76
N GLY A 60 -11.90 0.78 16.75
CA GLY A 60 -13.26 1.21 17.10
C GLY A 60 -14.30 1.00 16.00
N GLY A 61 -13.88 0.52 14.83
CA GLY A 61 -14.73 0.42 13.65
C GLY A 61 -14.56 1.61 12.70
N ALA A 62 -15.46 1.70 11.71
CA ALA A 62 -15.51 2.81 10.76
C ALA A 62 -16.90 3.44 10.73
N ASP A 63 -16.92 4.76 10.52
CA ASP A 63 -18.15 5.55 10.33
C ASP A 63 -18.68 5.38 8.89
N ALA A 64 -18.86 4.14 8.46
CA ALA A 64 -19.39 3.82 7.15
C ALA A 64 -20.92 3.84 7.20
N ALA A 65 -21.56 4.49 6.22
CA ALA A 65 -23.02 4.62 6.12
C ALA A 65 -23.81 3.29 6.21
N HIS A 66 -23.15 2.17 5.89
CA HIS A 66 -23.75 0.83 5.88
C HIS A 66 -23.30 -0.06 7.05
N GLN A 67 -22.66 0.51 8.09
CA GLN A 67 -22.27 -0.22 9.29
C GLN A 67 -23.03 0.29 10.52
N PRO A 68 -23.50 -0.60 11.40
CA PRO A 68 -24.07 -0.19 12.69
C PRO A 68 -23.02 0.59 13.49
N ALA A 69 -23.37 1.81 13.91
CA ALA A 69 -22.53 2.64 14.75
C ALA A 69 -22.12 1.89 16.03
N GLY A 70 -20.86 2.06 16.47
CA GLY A 70 -20.35 1.50 17.71
C GLY A 70 -19.92 0.02 17.66
N ARG A 71 -19.86 -0.61 16.48
CA ARG A 71 -19.27 -1.95 16.33
C ARG A 71 -17.78 -1.88 16.07
N HIS A 72 -17.01 -2.37 17.04
CA HIS A 72 -15.56 -2.53 16.92
C HIS A 72 -15.21 -3.53 15.81
N PHE A 73 -14.07 -3.31 15.14
CA PHE A 73 -13.56 -4.28 14.20
C PHE A 73 -12.95 -5.48 14.95
N GLY A 74 -13.54 -6.65 14.70
CA GLY A 74 -12.97 -7.94 15.08
C GLY A 74 -12.21 -8.59 13.93
N ILE A 75 -11.58 -9.73 14.21
CA ILE A 75 -10.77 -10.51 13.25
C ILE A 75 -11.47 -10.69 11.90
N ARG A 76 -12.73 -11.16 11.90
CA ARG A 76 -13.50 -11.37 10.66
C ARG A 76 -13.64 -10.13 9.79
N ARG A 77 -13.71 -8.94 10.41
CA ARG A 77 -13.80 -7.69 9.65
C ARG A 77 -12.45 -7.32 9.03
N TYR A 78 -11.35 -7.53 9.74
CA TYR A 78 -10.02 -7.34 9.19
C TYR A 78 -9.71 -8.33 8.06
N GLU A 79 -10.12 -9.59 8.19
CA GLU A 79 -10.03 -10.58 7.10
C GLU A 79 -10.80 -10.13 5.85
N ALA A 80 -12.02 -9.63 6.02
CA ALA A 80 -12.82 -9.10 4.93
C ALA A 80 -12.14 -7.88 4.27
N ILE A 81 -11.62 -6.94 5.06
CA ILE A 81 -10.86 -5.78 4.57
C ILE A 81 -9.61 -6.23 3.80
N GLY A 82 -8.90 -7.25 4.27
CA GLY A 82 -7.76 -7.84 3.56
C GLY A 82 -8.16 -8.46 2.22
N ALA A 83 -9.29 -9.16 2.17
CA ALA A 83 -9.82 -9.70 0.92
C ALA A 83 -10.25 -8.59 -0.06
N ASP A 84 -10.86 -7.51 0.43
CA ASP A 84 -11.20 -6.34 -0.39
C ASP A 84 -9.94 -5.64 -0.93
N LEU A 85 -8.89 -5.52 -0.12
CA LEU A 85 -7.60 -4.98 -0.55
C LEU A 85 -7.01 -5.81 -1.70
N CYS A 86 -7.01 -7.14 -1.61
CA CYS A 86 -6.54 -8.02 -2.68
C CYS A 86 -7.36 -7.85 -3.97
N ARG A 87 -8.68 -7.66 -3.87
CA ARG A 87 -9.55 -7.36 -5.01
C ARG A 87 -9.21 -6.00 -5.63
N ALA A 88 -8.99 -4.97 -4.81
CA ALA A 88 -8.62 -3.64 -5.27
C ALA A 88 -7.27 -3.66 -6.00
N VAL A 89 -6.25 -4.32 -5.45
CA VAL A 89 -4.94 -4.54 -6.11
C VAL A 89 -5.14 -5.25 -7.45
N SER A 90 -5.91 -6.33 -7.46
CA SER A 90 -6.17 -7.09 -8.68
C SER A 90 -6.87 -6.23 -9.73
N ARG A 91 -7.93 -5.49 -9.39
CA ARG A 91 -8.63 -4.63 -10.35
C ARG A 91 -7.81 -3.43 -10.80
N PHE A 92 -6.96 -2.90 -9.93
CA PHE A 92 -6.11 -1.76 -10.25
C PHE A 92 -5.02 -2.14 -11.25
N PHE A 93 -4.35 -3.27 -11.05
CA PHE A 93 -3.19 -3.67 -11.86
C PHE A 93 -3.53 -4.64 -13.00
N LEU A 94 -4.57 -5.46 -12.86
CA LEU A 94 -4.87 -6.55 -13.80
C LEU A 94 -5.97 -6.20 -14.81
N ARG A 95 -6.49 -4.97 -14.79
CA ARG A 95 -7.47 -4.52 -15.80
C ARG A 95 -6.87 -4.40 -17.19
N ASP A 96 -5.56 -4.23 -17.29
CA ASP A 96 -4.80 -4.14 -18.54
C ASP A 96 -3.49 -4.94 -18.42
N ALA A 97 -3.40 -6.04 -19.18
CA ALA A 97 -2.26 -6.94 -19.19
C ALA A 97 -0.96 -6.25 -19.68
N ALA A 98 -1.07 -5.24 -20.55
CA ALA A 98 0.07 -4.48 -21.03
C ALA A 98 0.59 -3.53 -19.94
N ALA A 99 -0.30 -2.84 -19.22
CA ALA A 99 0.07 -1.99 -18.09
C ALA A 99 0.75 -2.79 -16.96
N ARG A 100 0.30 -4.02 -16.71
CA ARG A 100 0.93 -4.94 -15.75
C ARG A 100 2.39 -5.23 -16.08
N ALA A 101 2.67 -5.56 -17.35
CA ALA A 101 4.03 -5.89 -17.78
C ALA A 101 4.97 -4.70 -17.63
N VAL A 102 4.52 -3.49 -18.00
CA VAL A 102 5.30 -2.25 -17.86
C VAL A 102 5.63 -1.95 -16.39
N LEU A 103 4.66 -2.09 -15.49
CA LEU A 103 4.91 -1.86 -14.06
C LEU A 103 5.87 -2.89 -13.47
N HIS A 104 5.71 -4.17 -13.83
CA HIS A 104 6.58 -5.24 -13.38
C HIS A 104 8.04 -4.99 -13.77
N GLU A 105 8.29 -4.66 -15.05
CA GLU A 105 9.62 -4.32 -15.53
C GLU A 105 10.19 -3.06 -14.85
N ALA A 106 9.37 -2.03 -14.64
CA ALA A 106 9.81 -0.81 -13.96
C ALA A 106 10.21 -1.05 -12.50
N ILE A 107 9.51 -1.94 -11.78
CA ILE A 107 9.86 -2.33 -10.41
C ILE A 107 11.16 -3.14 -10.42
N LEU A 108 11.28 -4.16 -11.28
CA LEU A 108 12.49 -4.99 -11.36
C LEU A 108 13.73 -4.17 -11.72
N ALA A 109 13.62 -3.27 -12.69
CA ALA A 109 14.71 -2.37 -13.05
C ALA A 109 15.16 -1.51 -11.87
N ARG A 110 14.23 -1.06 -11.01
CA ARG A 110 14.57 -0.25 -9.84
C ARG A 110 15.17 -1.07 -8.70
N VAL A 111 14.66 -2.28 -8.47
CA VAL A 111 15.22 -3.21 -7.47
C VAL A 111 16.64 -3.60 -7.85
N ALA A 112 16.91 -3.84 -9.14
CA ALA A 112 18.25 -4.16 -9.63
C ALA A 112 19.28 -3.02 -9.45
N LEU A 113 18.82 -1.77 -9.29
CA LEU A 113 19.70 -0.63 -9.00
C LEU A 113 20.10 -0.52 -7.52
N VAL A 114 19.47 -1.30 -6.64
CA VAL A 114 19.85 -1.37 -5.22
C VAL A 114 20.76 -2.56 -5.03
N PRO A 115 22.07 -2.35 -4.78
CA PRO A 115 22.98 -3.44 -4.48
C PRO A 115 22.50 -4.16 -3.23
N LEU A 116 22.39 -5.49 -3.29
CA LEU A 116 22.19 -6.29 -2.10
C LEU A 116 23.40 -6.09 -1.18
N PRO A 117 23.20 -5.94 0.15
CA PRO A 117 24.31 -5.92 1.08
C PRO A 117 25.08 -7.25 0.98
N GLU A 118 26.41 -7.16 1.03
CA GLU A 118 27.27 -8.36 1.04
C GLU A 118 26.86 -9.26 2.21
N GLY A 119 26.52 -10.52 1.92
CA GLY A 119 26.06 -11.50 2.93
C GLY A 119 24.55 -11.60 3.15
N ALA A 120 23.71 -10.92 2.36
CA ALA A 120 22.24 -10.99 2.53
C ALA A 120 21.62 -12.39 2.28
N ASP A 121 22.34 -13.27 1.56
CA ASP A 121 21.91 -14.64 1.20
C ASP A 121 22.69 -15.74 1.95
N SER A 122 23.52 -15.41 2.95
CA SER A 122 24.08 -16.46 3.80
C SER A 122 23.06 -16.84 4.87
N ASP A 123 22.36 -17.95 4.63
CA ASP A 123 21.69 -18.72 5.68
C ASP A 123 22.78 -19.17 6.68
N ASP A 124 23.07 -18.33 7.67
CA ASP A 124 23.79 -18.76 8.87
C ASP A 124 22.82 -19.69 9.63
N GLU A 125 22.78 -20.96 9.24
CA GLU A 125 22.30 -22.03 10.11
C GLU A 125 23.20 -22.03 11.35
N ALA A 126 22.77 -21.30 12.37
CA ALA A 126 23.35 -21.37 13.69
C ALA A 126 23.19 -22.80 14.20
N GLY A 127 24.29 -23.56 14.20
CA GLY A 127 24.37 -24.87 14.84
C GLY A 127 23.95 -24.75 16.30
N GLU A 128 22.98 -25.57 16.69
CA GLU A 128 22.59 -25.79 18.08
C GLU A 128 23.70 -26.56 18.80
N ASP A 129 24.23 -26.00 19.89
CA ASP A 129 24.99 -26.70 20.93
C ASP A 129 24.05 -27.26 22.01
#